data_AF-A0A960JUD7-F1
#
_entry.id   AF-A0A960JUD7-F1
#
_cell.length_a   1.000
_cell.length_b   1.000
_cell.length_c   1.000
_cell.angle_alpha   90.00
_cell.angle_beta   90.00
_cell.angle_gamma   90.00
#
_symmetry.space_group_name_H-M   'P 1'
#
loop_
_entity.id
_entity.type
_entity.pdbx_description
1 polymer ?
#
loop_
_entity_poly.entity_id
_entity_poly.type
_entity_poly.pdbx_seq_one_letter_code
_entity_poly.pdbx_strand_id
1 'polypeptide(L)'
;GYTIGAMMIFPSNKVDGTMTINSARGFNQSIADRMDLTLECIRRHYVGQVSPLAETLARYADFFSLFETFSGYVDFFLLDDLVDKSQGAVRFFMPFDDFAPPSVPRDVDSYKEYRRRSIEFIVARNRRIVDWCKTTQAVVG
;
A
#
# COMPACT_ATOMS: atom_id res chain seq x y z
N GLY A 1 12.70 -11.83 -9.21
CA GLY A 1 11.88 -11.66 -10.41
C GLY A 1 10.69 -10.78 -10.07
N TYR A 2 10.12 -10.10 -11.05
CA TYR A 2 8.90 -9.32 -10.92
C TYR A 2 7.70 -10.26 -10.70
N THR A 3 6.80 -9.93 -9.76
CA THR A 3 5.64 -10.78 -9.41
C THR A 3 4.38 -9.92 -9.26
N ILE A 4 3.20 -10.52 -9.46
CA ILE A 4 1.92 -9.82 -9.29
C ILE A 4 1.74 -9.30 -7.84
N GLY A 5 2.25 -10.02 -6.85
CA GLY A 5 2.21 -9.58 -5.45
C GLY A 5 3.01 -8.30 -5.16
N ALA A 6 3.95 -7.92 -6.03
CA ALA A 6 4.68 -6.66 -5.94
C ALA A 6 4.00 -5.48 -6.66
N MET A 7 2.82 -5.70 -7.25
CA MET A 7 2.14 -4.74 -8.12
C MET A 7 0.90 -4.15 -7.46
N MET A 8 0.66 -2.87 -7.71
CA MET A 8 -0.57 -2.17 -7.35
C MET A 8 -1.17 -1.49 -8.56
N ILE A 9 -2.49 -1.37 -8.57
CA ILE A 9 -3.25 -0.69 -9.61
C ILE A 9 -3.84 0.57 -9.00
N PHE A 10 -3.59 1.70 -9.65
CA PHE A 10 -4.16 2.99 -9.33
C PHE A 10 -4.67 3.65 -10.62
N PRO A 11 -5.65 4.56 -10.52
CA PRO A 11 -6.05 5.38 -11.66
C PRO A 11 -4.85 6.07 -12.32
N SER A 12 -4.79 6.00 -13.65
CA SER A 12 -3.67 6.54 -14.45
C SER A 12 -3.97 7.89 -15.09
N ASN A 13 -5.24 8.32 -15.10
CA ASN A 13 -5.63 9.63 -15.60
C ASN A 13 -5.08 10.72 -14.67
N LYS A 14 -4.62 11.83 -15.25
CA LYS A 14 -4.30 13.02 -14.46
C LYS A 14 -5.58 13.79 -14.18
N VAL A 15 -5.78 14.18 -12.94
CA VAL A 15 -6.83 15.12 -12.52
C VAL A 15 -6.18 16.49 -12.34
N ASP A 16 -6.76 17.51 -12.98
CA ASP A 16 -6.28 18.91 -12.95
C ASP A 16 -4.81 19.10 -13.38
N GLY A 17 -4.32 18.23 -14.28
CA GLY A 17 -2.92 18.27 -14.75
C GLY A 17 -1.87 17.89 -13.70
N THR A 18 -2.28 17.48 -12.50
CA THR A 18 -1.40 17.13 -11.39
C THR A 18 -0.84 15.70 -11.50
N MET A 19 0.09 15.35 -10.60
CA MET A 19 0.64 14.00 -10.51
C MET A 19 -0.42 12.94 -10.20
N THR A 20 -0.26 11.76 -10.80
CA THR A 20 -1.01 10.55 -10.44
C THR A 20 -0.51 9.99 -9.10
N ILE A 21 -1.27 9.07 -8.49
CA ILE A 21 -0.86 8.39 -7.25
C ILE A 21 0.52 7.72 -7.44
N ASN A 22 0.74 7.06 -8.58
CA ASN A 22 2.00 6.40 -8.91
C ASN A 22 3.18 7.37 -8.96
N SER A 23 3.02 8.55 -9.56
CA SER A 23 4.08 9.56 -9.58
C SER A 23 4.29 10.18 -8.19
N ALA A 24 3.20 10.54 -7.49
CA ALA A 24 3.28 11.22 -6.21
C ALA A 24 3.97 10.38 -5.13
N ARG A 25 3.67 9.07 -5.05
CA ARG A 25 4.32 8.18 -4.06
C ARG A 25 5.83 7.98 -4.32
N GLY A 26 6.26 8.05 -5.58
CA GLY A 26 7.67 7.90 -5.97
C GLY A 26 8.50 9.16 -5.77
N PHE A 27 7.94 10.34 -6.09
CA PHE A 27 8.64 11.62 -5.93
C PHE A 27 8.58 12.20 -4.50
N ASN A 28 7.64 11.73 -3.68
CA ASN A 28 7.55 12.16 -2.29
C ASN A 28 8.60 11.46 -1.43
N GLN A 29 9.62 12.20 -0.99
CA GLN A 29 10.72 11.66 -0.17
C GLN A 29 10.27 11.12 1.19
N SER A 30 9.12 11.53 1.74
CA SER A 30 8.57 10.93 2.96
C SER A 30 7.99 9.53 2.73
N ILE A 31 7.85 9.09 1.47
CA ILE A 31 7.29 7.80 1.09
C ILE A 31 8.30 6.95 0.34
N ALA A 32 9.01 7.55 -0.63
CA ALA A 32 10.05 6.90 -1.43
C ALA A 32 9.57 5.57 -2.05
N ASP A 33 8.38 5.60 -2.66
CA ASP A 33 7.72 4.45 -3.29
C ASP A 33 7.39 3.27 -2.35
N ARG A 34 7.60 3.41 -1.05
CA ARG A 34 7.33 2.36 -0.07
C ARG A 34 5.85 2.04 0.04
N MET A 35 5.51 0.76 -0.14
CA MET A 35 4.12 0.31 -0.11
C MET A 35 3.48 0.42 1.28
N ASP A 36 4.23 0.19 2.37
CA ASP A 36 3.71 0.33 3.74
C ASP A 36 3.36 1.79 4.07
N LEU A 37 4.21 2.74 3.70
CA LEU A 37 3.91 4.17 3.86
C LEU A 37 2.78 4.64 2.93
N THR A 38 2.73 4.11 1.71
CA THR A 38 1.61 4.38 0.78
C THR A 38 0.30 3.86 1.35
N LEU A 39 0.30 2.65 1.94
CA LEU A 39 -0.89 2.06 2.55
C LEU A 39 -1.34 2.84 3.78
N GLU A 40 -0.42 3.37 4.59
CA GLU A 40 -0.78 4.25 5.71
C GLU A 40 -1.42 5.56 5.22
N CYS A 41 -0.92 6.16 4.12
CA CYS A 41 -1.61 7.31 3.50
C CYS A 41 -3.05 6.95 3.08
N ILE A 42 -3.25 5.77 2.50
CA ILE A 42 -4.59 5.28 2.10
C ILE A 42 -5.46 5.05 3.34
N ARG A 43 -4.93 4.42 4.40
CA ARG A 43 -5.66 4.24 5.68
C ARG A 43 -6.13 5.59 6.21
N ARG A 44 -5.23 6.57 6.26
CA ARG A 44 -5.55 7.94 6.70
C ARG A 44 -6.59 8.62 5.83
N HIS A 45 -6.58 8.39 4.52
CA HIS A 45 -7.61 8.89 3.62
C HIS A 45 -9.02 8.38 4.02
N TYR A 46 -9.19 7.09 4.30
CA TYR A 46 -10.47 6.53 4.73
C TYR A 46 -10.97 7.07 6.09
N VAL A 47 -10.08 7.51 6.96
CA VAL A 47 -10.44 8.08 8.28
C VAL A 47 -10.33 9.61 8.36
N GLY A 48 -10.16 10.28 7.22
CA GLY A 48 -10.08 11.75 7.14
C GLY A 48 -8.85 12.36 7.83
N GLN A 49 -7.76 11.60 7.99
CA GLN A 49 -6.51 12.07 8.58
C GLN A 49 -5.52 12.60 7.53
N VAL A 50 -4.67 13.53 7.95
CA VAL A 50 -3.63 14.11 7.10
C VAL A 50 -2.50 13.11 6.80
N SER A 51 -1.98 13.15 5.57
CA SER A 51 -0.84 12.35 5.14
C SER A 51 -0.08 13.05 4.01
N PRO A 52 1.15 12.65 3.70
CA PRO A 52 1.91 13.23 2.59
C PRO A 52 1.26 13.03 1.20
N LEU A 53 0.25 12.17 1.08
CA LEU A 53 -0.55 12.00 -0.15
C LEU A 53 -1.98 12.52 -0.03
N ALA A 54 -2.38 13.18 1.06
CA ALA A 54 -3.78 13.51 1.34
C ALA A 54 -4.48 14.21 0.16
N GLU A 55 -3.89 15.29 -0.36
CA GLU A 55 -4.43 16.01 -1.53
C GLU A 55 -4.47 15.13 -2.78
N THR A 56 -3.46 14.28 -2.97
CA THR A 56 -3.39 13.38 -4.13
C THR A 56 -4.48 12.33 -4.08
N LEU A 57 -4.68 11.69 -2.93
CA LEU A 57 -5.72 10.67 -2.75
C LEU A 57 -7.12 11.29 -2.84
N ALA A 58 -7.32 12.50 -2.31
CA ALA A 58 -8.60 13.21 -2.38
C ALA A 58 -9.09 13.44 -3.82
N ARG A 59 -8.18 13.65 -4.79
CA ARG A 59 -8.54 13.79 -6.21
C ARG A 59 -9.07 12.50 -6.84
N TYR A 60 -8.83 11.35 -6.22
CA TYR A 60 -9.32 10.04 -6.67
C TYR A 60 -10.30 9.44 -5.64
N ALA A 61 -11.03 10.27 -4.89
CA ALA A 61 -11.98 9.82 -3.87
C ALA A 61 -13.02 8.82 -4.43
N ASP A 62 -13.50 9.03 -5.66
CA ASP A 62 -14.43 8.10 -6.33
C ASP A 62 -13.84 6.72 -6.58
N PHE A 63 -12.52 6.60 -6.76
CA PHE A 63 -11.86 5.30 -6.84
C PHE A 63 -11.83 4.61 -5.47
N PHE A 64 -11.54 5.36 -4.40
CA PHE A 64 -11.49 4.80 -3.05
C PHE A 64 -12.88 4.46 -2.50
N SER A 65 -13.93 5.17 -2.93
CA SER A 65 -15.30 4.90 -2.51
C SER A 65 -15.83 3.54 -3.01
N LEU A 66 -15.26 2.99 -4.10
CA LEU A 66 -15.58 1.65 -4.60
C LEU A 66 -15.36 0.54 -3.58
N PHE A 67 -14.49 0.76 -2.59
CA PHE A 67 -14.14 -0.22 -1.58
C PHE A 67 -14.80 0.05 -0.23
N GLU A 68 -15.54 1.16 -0.11
CA GLU A 68 -16.30 1.64 1.06
C GLU A 68 -15.47 1.97 2.30
N THR A 69 -14.58 1.06 2.72
CA THR A 69 -13.76 1.16 3.93
C THR A 69 -12.31 0.80 3.64
N PHE A 70 -11.41 1.16 4.55
CA PHE A 70 -10.03 0.70 4.49
C PHE A 70 -9.91 -0.83 4.50
N SER A 71 -10.75 -1.53 5.29
CA SER A 71 -10.77 -2.99 5.28
C SER A 71 -11.19 -3.52 3.91
N GLY A 72 -12.24 -2.95 3.31
CA GLY A 72 -12.67 -3.34 1.97
C GLY A 72 -11.58 -3.14 0.92
N TYR A 73 -10.79 -2.06 1.01
CA TYR A 73 -9.62 -1.83 0.15
C TYR A 73 -8.55 -2.91 0.34
N VAL A 74 -8.23 -3.23 1.59
CA VAL A 74 -7.24 -4.25 1.96
C VAL A 74 -7.66 -5.62 1.47
N ASP A 75 -8.91 -5.99 1.69
CA ASP A 75 -9.47 -7.29 1.32
C ASP A 75 -9.53 -7.42 -0.23
N PHE A 76 -9.95 -6.37 -0.95
CA PHE A 76 -9.99 -6.38 -2.41
C PHE A 76 -8.60 -6.57 -3.05
N PHE A 77 -7.57 -5.87 -2.54
CA PHE A 77 -6.21 -5.95 -3.08
C PHE A 77 -5.33 -7.05 -2.44
N LEU A 78 -5.89 -7.84 -1.52
CA LEU A 78 -5.22 -8.92 -0.79
C LEU A 78 -3.97 -8.42 -0.05
N LEU A 79 -4.12 -7.33 0.72
CA LEU A 79 -3.04 -6.63 1.43
C LEU A 79 -2.94 -7.02 2.91
N ASP A 80 -3.62 -8.08 3.34
CA ASP A 80 -3.76 -8.49 4.74
C ASP A 80 -2.41 -8.61 5.47
N ASP A 81 -1.37 -9.11 4.82
CA ASP A 81 -0.05 -9.31 5.44
C ASP A 81 0.67 -8.01 5.77
N LEU A 82 0.17 -6.88 5.27
CA LEU A 82 0.67 -5.54 5.56
C LEU A 82 -0.17 -4.81 6.61
N VAL A 83 -1.17 -5.47 7.20
CA VAL A 83 -2.09 -4.88 8.18
C VAL A 83 -2.15 -5.77 9.42
N ASP A 84 -2.20 -5.14 10.60
CA ASP A 84 -2.65 -5.80 11.80
C ASP A 84 -4.18 -5.67 11.88
N LYS A 85 -4.90 -6.73 11.47
CA LYS A 85 -6.37 -6.71 11.48
C LYS A 85 -6.97 -6.51 12.87
N SER A 86 -6.25 -6.86 13.95
CA SER A 86 -6.76 -6.66 15.31
C SER A 86 -6.75 -5.18 15.72
N GLN A 87 -5.80 -4.41 15.19
CA GLN A 87 -5.61 -2.99 15.50
C GLN A 87 -6.07 -2.06 14.37
N GLY A 88 -6.36 -2.60 13.18
CA GLY A 88 -6.61 -1.81 11.96
C GLY A 88 -5.39 -1.00 11.51
N ALA A 89 -4.19 -1.36 11.95
CA ALA A 89 -2.96 -0.58 11.76
C ALA A 89 -2.07 -1.18 10.67
N VAL A 90 -1.35 -0.34 9.93
CA VAL A 90 -0.38 -0.80 8.92
C VAL A 90 0.88 -1.37 9.59
N ARG A 91 1.39 -2.47 9.07
CA ARG A 91 2.68 -3.07 9.45
C ARG A 91 3.78 -2.42 8.64
N PHE A 92 4.70 -1.73 9.32
CA PHE A 92 5.78 -1.02 8.66
C PHE A 92 7.05 -1.87 8.49
N PHE A 93 7.75 -1.64 7.38
CA PHE A 93 9.03 -2.28 7.05
C PHE A 93 10.20 -1.67 7.83
N MET A 94 10.00 -0.52 8.47
CA MET A 94 10.93 0.20 9.35
C MET A 94 10.12 0.81 10.52
N PRO A 95 10.76 1.25 11.62
CA PRO A 95 10.08 2.07 12.62
C PRO A 95 9.34 3.25 11.96
N PHE A 96 8.11 3.50 12.39
CA PHE A 96 7.26 4.55 11.84
C PHE A 96 7.12 5.69 12.84
N ASP A 97 7.39 6.91 12.37
CA ASP A 97 7.32 8.14 13.15
C ASP A 97 6.62 9.22 12.32
N ASP A 98 5.32 9.05 12.09
CA ASP A 98 4.45 10.01 11.40
C ASP A 98 5.02 10.61 10.11
N PHE A 99 5.61 9.77 9.26
CA PHE A 99 6.26 10.16 8.00
C PHE A 99 7.49 11.09 8.13
N ALA A 100 8.03 11.25 9.34
CA ALA A 100 9.31 11.90 9.56
C ALA A 100 10.44 11.12 8.85
N PRO A 101 11.41 11.82 8.23
CA PRO A 101 12.53 11.16 7.58
C PRO A 101 13.43 10.45 8.60
N PRO A 102 14.11 9.36 8.19
CA PRO A 102 14.23 8.89 6.81
C PRO A 102 13.13 7.89 6.42
N SER A 103 12.63 8.02 5.19
CA SER A 103 11.75 7.01 4.57
C SER A 103 12.51 5.81 4.03
N VAL A 104 13.84 5.86 3.93
CA VAL A 104 14.67 4.76 3.43
C VAL A 104 15.76 4.40 4.44
N PRO A 105 16.25 3.16 4.44
CA PRO A 105 17.37 2.75 5.29
C PRO A 105 18.60 3.65 5.11
N ARG A 106 19.29 3.96 6.21
CA ARG A 106 20.51 4.79 6.22
C ARG A 106 21.79 3.98 6.41
N ASP A 107 21.67 2.70 6.72
CA ASP A 107 22.77 1.80 7.00
C ASP A 107 22.47 0.39 6.47
N VAL A 108 23.49 -0.46 6.44
CA VAL A 108 23.42 -1.79 5.84
C VAL A 108 22.48 -2.72 6.60
N ASP A 109 22.40 -2.61 7.91
CA ASP A 109 21.61 -3.53 8.72
C ASP A 109 20.12 -3.16 8.67
N SER A 110 19.80 -1.86 8.74
CA SER A 110 18.43 -1.39 8.46
C SER A 110 17.99 -1.71 7.03
N TYR A 111 18.90 -1.68 6.05
CA TYR A 111 18.60 -2.10 4.68
C TYR A 111 18.27 -3.59 4.57
N LYS A 112 19.06 -4.46 5.21
CA LYS A 112 18.80 -5.90 5.22
C LYS A 112 17.44 -6.22 5.82
N GLU A 113 17.10 -5.59 6.93
CA GLU A 113 15.82 -5.82 7.61
C GLU A 113 14.63 -5.29 6.80
N TYR A 114 14.74 -4.06 6.27
CA TYR A 114 13.75 -3.50 5.34
C TYR A 114 13.51 -4.43 4.15
N ARG A 115 14.59 -4.87 3.50
CA ARG A 115 14.53 -5.77 2.34
C ARG A 115 13.88 -7.10 2.70
N ARG A 116 14.24 -7.69 3.85
CA ARG A 116 13.66 -8.95 4.33
C ARG A 116 12.15 -8.82 4.48
N ARG A 117 11.67 -7.80 5.21
CA ARG A 117 10.23 -7.57 5.44
C ARG A 117 9.46 -7.28 4.15
N SER A 118 10.05 -6.47 3.26
CA SER A 118 9.43 -6.17 1.95
C SER A 118 9.26 -7.43 1.09
N ILE A 119 10.28 -8.30 1.06
CA ILE A 119 10.21 -9.58 0.34
C ILE A 119 9.20 -10.52 0.99
N GLU A 120 9.17 -10.62 2.31
CA GLU A 120 8.21 -11.45 3.04
C GLU A 120 6.77 -11.06 2.72
N PHE A 121 6.46 -9.76 2.72
CA PHE A 121 5.16 -9.26 2.29
C PHE A 121 4.83 -9.68 0.85
N ILE A 122 5.74 -9.47 -0.10
CA ILE A 122 5.52 -9.84 -1.51
C ILE A 122 5.26 -11.35 -1.65
N VAL A 123 6.03 -12.18 -0.96
CA VAL A 123 5.86 -13.64 -0.98
C VAL A 123 4.52 -14.05 -0.38
N ALA A 124 4.13 -13.46 0.74
CA ALA A 124 2.86 -13.77 1.41
C ALA A 124 1.65 -13.35 0.54
N ARG A 125 1.69 -12.14 -0.03
CA ARG A 125 0.65 -11.66 -0.95
C ARG A 125 0.54 -12.52 -2.21
N ASN A 126 1.65 -12.98 -2.79
CA ASN A 126 1.61 -13.91 -3.92
C ASN A 126 0.88 -15.22 -3.57
N ARG A 127 1.10 -15.76 -2.36
CA ARG A 127 0.38 -16.95 -1.88
C ARG A 127 -1.12 -16.68 -1.77
N ARG A 128 -1.51 -15.54 -1.19
CA ARG A 128 -2.92 -15.13 -1.11
C ARG A 128 -3.58 -15.02 -2.47
N ILE A 129 -2.90 -14.42 -3.46
CA ILE A 129 -3.42 -14.33 -4.83
C ILE A 129 -3.63 -15.74 -5.42
N VAL A 130 -2.69 -16.66 -5.22
CA VAL A 130 -2.83 -18.05 -5.67
C VAL A 130 -4.03 -18.75 -5.02
N ASP A 131 -4.19 -18.59 -3.71
CA ASP A 131 -5.28 -19.23 -2.96
C ASP A 131 -6.65 -18.61 -3.30
N TRP A 132 -6.69 -17.30 -3.52
CA TRP A 132 -7.89 -16.61 -4.01
C TRP A 132 -8.31 -17.12 -5.39
N CYS A 133 -7.37 -17.27 -6.34
CA CYS A 133 -7.67 -17.82 -7.66
C CYS A 133 -8.28 -19.23 -7.61
N LYS A 134 -7.77 -20.10 -6.73
CA LYS A 134 -8.31 -21.46 -6.54
C LYS A 134 -9.72 -21.43 -5.96
N THR A 135 -9.97 -20.54 -5.00
CA THR A 135 -11.26 -20.43 -4.32
C THR A 135 -12.32 -19.87 -5.25
N THR A 136 -12.00 -18.82 -6.01
CA THR A 136 -12.93 -18.21 -6.99
C THR A 136 -13.27 -19.16 -8.12
N GLN A 137 -12.33 -19.98 -8.61
CA GLN A 137 -12.60 -21.00 -9.63
C GLN A 137 -13.55 -22.09 -9.14
N ALA A 138 -13.54 -22.43 -7.84
CA ALA A 138 -14.43 -23.45 -7.26
C ALA A 138 -15.87 -22.95 -7.03
N VAL A 139 -16.13 -21.65 -7.11
CA VAL A 139 -17.47 -21.05 -6.91
C VAL A 139 -18.20 -20.83 -8.25
N VAL A 140 -17.47 -20.83 -9.37
CA VAL A 140 -17.99 -20.53 -10.72
C VAL A 140 -18.01 -21.77 -11.63
N GLY A 141 -17.51 -22.92 -11.16
CA GLY A 141 -17.57 -24.22 -11.86
C GLY A 141 -18.57 -25.15 -11.21
#